data_AF-A0A0H2V4X0-F1
#
_entry.id   AF-A0A0H2V4X0-F1
#
_cell.length_a   1.000
_cell.length_b   1.000
_cell.length_c   1.000
_cell.angle_alpha   90.00
_cell.angle_beta   90.00
_cell.angle_gamma   90.00
#
_symmetry.space_group_name_H-M   'P 1'
#
loop_
_entity.id
_entity.type
_entity.pdbx_description
1 polymer ?
#
loop_
_entity_poly.entity_id
_entity_poly.type
_entity_poly.pdbx_seq_one_letter_code
_entity_poly.pdbx_strand_id
1 'polypeptide(L)'
;MDNYIIHKSRETQSWLKENPKFRVIYQPVYSPWVNHVERLWQALHDTITRNHQCRSMWQLLKKVRHFMETVSPFPGGKHGLAKV
;
A
#
# COMPACT_ATOMS: atom_id res chain seq x y z
N MET A 1 2.57 -0.48 -11.28
CA MET A 1 1.26 0.13 -10.98
C MET A 1 0.19 -0.80 -11.50
N ASP A 2 -0.93 -0.91 -10.81
CA ASP A 2 -2.06 -1.68 -11.32
C ASP A 2 -2.74 -0.96 -12.51
N ASN A 3 -3.79 -1.57 -13.06
CA ASN A 3 -4.50 -1.06 -14.23
C ASN A 3 -5.72 -0.19 -13.89
N TYR A 4 -5.85 0.30 -12.66
CA TYR A 4 -7.01 1.08 -12.27
C TYR A 4 -7.14 2.36 -13.12
N ILE A 5 -8.37 2.71 -13.52
CA ILE A 5 -8.62 3.68 -14.59
C ILE A 5 -8.10 5.09 -14.24
N ILE A 6 -8.04 5.44 -12.96
CA ILE A 6 -7.53 6.75 -12.51
C ILE A 6 -6.05 6.94 -12.89
N HIS A 7 -5.27 5.86 -13.00
CA HIS A 7 -3.86 5.91 -13.40
C HIS A 7 -3.68 6.23 -14.88
N LYS A 8 -4.76 6.19 -15.66
CA LYS A 8 -4.83 6.51 -17.08
C LYS A 8 -5.67 7.77 -17.36
N SER A 9 -6.10 8.47 -16.30
CA SER A 9 -6.88 9.71 -16.45
C SER A 9 -6.06 10.82 -17.11
N ARG A 10 -6.75 11.82 -17.69
CA ARG A 10 -6.09 12.94 -18.36
C ARG A 10 -5.22 13.73 -17.38
N GLU A 11 -5.72 13.94 -16.17
CA GLU A 11 -5.04 14.66 -15.09
C GLU A 11 -3.73 13.96 -14.71
N THR A 12 -3.79 12.63 -14.49
CA THR A 12 -2.60 11.82 -14.16
C THR A 12 -1.57 11.89 -15.29
N GLN A 13 -2.00 11.76 -16.55
CA GLN A 13 -1.10 11.80 -17.70
C GLN A 13 -0.49 13.20 -17.92
N SER A 14 -1.26 14.28 -17.71
CA SER A 14 -0.72 15.65 -17.75
C SER A 14 0.36 15.86 -16.70
N TRP A 15 0.10 15.46 -15.46
CA TRP A 15 1.09 15.58 -14.39
C TRP A 15 2.36 14.75 -14.66
N LEU A 16 2.23 13.54 -15.21
CA LEU A 16 3.38 12.69 -15.56
C LEU A 16 4.25 13.32 -16.66
N LYS A 17 3.65 14.03 -17.63
CA LYS A 17 4.42 14.76 -18.66
C LYS A 17 5.26 15.88 -18.07
N GLU A 18 4.76 16.54 -17.03
CA GLU A 18 5.46 17.60 -16.30
C GLU A 18 6.52 17.04 -15.33
N ASN A 19 6.47 15.74 -15.01
CA ASN A 19 7.33 15.09 -14.03
C ASN A 19 8.09 13.89 -14.62
N PRO A 20 9.05 14.13 -15.55
CA PRO A 20 9.75 13.06 -16.29
C PRO A 20 10.62 12.15 -15.42
N LYS A 21 10.86 12.52 -14.15
CA LYS A 21 11.53 11.65 -13.16
C LYS A 21 10.77 10.35 -12.88
N PHE A 22 9.46 10.32 -13.15
CA PHE A 22 8.62 9.14 -12.95
C PHE A 22 8.34 8.43 -14.27
N ARG A 23 8.73 7.16 -14.34
CA ARG A 23 8.32 6.25 -15.43
C ARG A 23 7.35 5.22 -14.88
N VAL A 24 6.12 5.25 -15.37
CA VAL A 24 5.07 4.31 -14.95
C VAL A 24 5.20 3.00 -15.72
N ILE A 25 5.26 1.89 -14.99
CA ILE A 25 5.20 0.52 -15.54
C ILE A 25 3.91 -0.11 -15.04
N TYR A 26 3.04 -0.49 -15.98
CA TYR A 26 1.79 -1.18 -15.67
C TYR A 26 2.01 -2.69 -15.55
N GLN A 27 1.34 -3.29 -14.59
CA GLN A 27 1.35 -4.74 -14.41
C GLN A 27 0.46 -5.41 -15.47
N PRO A 28 0.66 -6.70 -15.79
CA PRO A 28 -0.29 -7.45 -16.59
C PRO A 28 -1.68 -7.46 -15.94
N VAL A 29 -2.73 -7.51 -16.76
CA VAL A 29 -4.11 -7.52 -16.27
C VAL A 29 -4.35 -8.77 -15.42
N TYR A 30 -5.10 -8.63 -14.33
CA TYR A 30 -5.42 -9.70 -13.37
C TYR A 30 -4.20 -10.41 -12.74
N SER A 31 -3.06 -9.71 -12.61
CA SER A 31 -1.84 -10.27 -12.03
C SER A 31 -1.45 -9.61 -10.69
N PRO A 32 -2.26 -9.75 -9.62
CA PRO A 32 -1.97 -9.08 -8.34
C PRO A 32 -0.69 -9.58 -7.66
N TRP A 33 -0.25 -10.82 -7.93
CA TRP A 33 0.97 -11.39 -7.33
C TRP A 33 2.26 -10.66 -7.74
N VAL A 34 2.27 -9.96 -8.87
CA VAL A 34 3.42 -9.13 -9.28
C VAL A 34 3.43 -7.77 -8.58
N ASN A 35 2.37 -7.41 -7.85
CA ASN A 35 2.28 -6.17 -7.13
C ASN A 35 2.85 -6.31 -5.72
N HIS A 36 4.11 -5.93 -5.52
CA HIS A 36 4.78 -6.01 -4.22
C HIS A 36 4.05 -5.25 -3.10
N VAL A 37 3.32 -4.19 -3.45
CA VAL A 37 2.52 -3.42 -2.50
C VAL A 37 1.39 -4.26 -1.90
N GLU A 38 0.84 -5.25 -2.62
CA GLU A 38 -0.17 -6.18 -2.08
C GLU A 38 0.36 -6.99 -0.90
N ARG A 39 1.66 -7.32 -0.90
CA ARG A 39 2.28 -8.04 0.23
C ARG A 39 2.31 -7.18 1.49
N LEU A 40 2.53 -5.87 1.33
CA LEU A 40 2.47 -4.92 2.43
C LEU A 40 1.03 -4.78 2.94
N TRP A 41 0.05 -4.71 2.04
CA TRP A 41 -1.37 -4.67 2.40
C TRP A 41 -1.84 -5.93 3.11
N GLN A 42 -1.40 -7.10 2.65
CA GLN A 42 -1.68 -8.37 3.32
C GLN A 42 -1.13 -8.37 4.76
N ALA A 43 0.12 -7.95 4.94
CA ALA A 43 0.73 -7.84 6.27
C ALA A 43 -0.01 -6.85 7.18
N LEU A 44 -0.42 -5.69 6.64
CA LEU A 44 -1.21 -4.70 7.36
C LEU A 44 -2.57 -5.28 7.76
N HIS A 45 -3.22 -5.98 6.83
CA HIS A 45 -4.50 -6.62 7.07
C HIS A 45 -4.39 -7.64 8.20
N ASP A 46 -3.42 -8.54 8.11
CA ASP A 46 -3.19 -9.59 9.11
C ASP A 46 -2.91 -9.03 10.50
N THR A 47 -2.18 -7.91 10.58
CA THR A 47 -1.74 -7.32 11.84
C THR A 47 -2.78 -6.39 12.47
N ILE A 48 -3.50 -5.60 11.65
CA ILE A 48 -4.33 -4.49 12.16
C ILE A 48 -5.81 -4.73 11.94
N THR A 49 -6.22 -5.07 10.71
CA THR A 49 -7.64 -5.01 10.32
C THR A 49 -8.35 -6.37 10.36
N ARG A 50 -7.64 -7.49 10.33
CA ARG A 50 -8.19 -8.87 10.33
C ARG A 50 -9.21 -9.09 11.44
N ASN A 51 -8.92 -8.65 12.66
CA ASN A 51 -9.79 -8.86 13.82
C ASN A 51 -10.80 -7.73 14.09
N HIS A 52 -10.87 -6.70 13.21
CA HIS A 52 -11.87 -5.62 13.27
C HIS A 52 -11.99 -4.92 14.64
N GLN A 53 -10.87 -4.76 15.35
CA GLN A 53 -10.85 -4.24 16.73
C GLN A 53 -10.84 -2.71 16.85
N CYS A 54 -10.76 -1.98 15.73
CA CYS A 54 -10.73 -0.53 15.75
C CYS A 54 -12.17 0.02 15.79
N ARG A 55 -12.53 0.71 16.87
CA ARG A 55 -13.88 1.29 17.06
C ARG A 55 -14.04 2.67 16.44
N SER A 56 -12.94 3.29 16.01
CA SER A 56 -12.95 4.59 15.38
C SER A 56 -11.86 4.69 14.31
N MET A 57 -12.08 5.61 13.36
CA MET A 57 -11.10 5.92 12.32
C MET A 57 -9.76 6.37 12.91
N TRP A 58 -9.78 7.18 13.97
CA TRP A 58 -8.58 7.65 14.65
C TRP A 58 -7.73 6.50 15.22
N GLN A 59 -8.37 5.50 15.81
CA GLN A 59 -7.68 4.32 16.32
C GLN A 59 -7.03 3.50 15.20
N LEU A 60 -7.74 3.32 14.08
CA LEU A 60 -7.22 2.64 12.91
C LEU A 60 -6.01 3.38 12.34
N LEU A 61 -6.12 4.69 12.11
CA LEU A 61 -5.04 5.51 11.58
C LEU A 61 -3.79 5.50 12.48
N LYS A 62 -3.97 5.51 13.80
CA LYS A 62 -2.84 5.41 14.75
C LYS A 62 -2.11 4.08 14.61
N LYS A 63 -2.85 2.95 14.54
CA LYS A 63 -2.25 1.63 14.35
C LYS A 63 -1.55 1.49 13.00
N VAL A 64 -2.19 1.97 11.93
CA VAL A 64 -1.60 1.96 10.57
C VAL A 64 -0.30 2.76 10.52
N ARG A 65 -0.24 3.97 11.10
CA ARG A 65 1.01 4.75 11.17
C ARG A 65 2.12 3.99 11.88
N HIS A 66 1.82 3.43 13.06
CA HIS A 66 2.79 2.64 13.81
C HIS A 66 3.27 1.40 13.03
N PHE A 67 2.37 0.72 12.31
CA PHE A 67 2.74 -0.38 11.43
C PHE A 67 3.69 0.07 10.32
N MET A 68 3.40 1.20 9.67
CA MET A 68 4.23 1.74 8.58
C MET A 68 5.64 2.14 9.04
N GLU A 69 5.76 2.67 10.26
CA GLU A 69 7.07 2.96 10.88
C GLU A 69 7.85 1.67 11.16
N THR A 70 7.18 0.64 11.62
CA THR A 70 7.82 -0.62 12.04
C THR A 70 8.21 -1.52 10.87
N VAL A 71 7.41 -1.51 9.79
CA VAL A 71 7.63 -2.34 8.60
C VAL A 71 8.71 -1.77 7.67
N SER A 72 9.11 -0.51 7.85
CA SER A 72 10.10 0.17 7.02
C SER A 72 11.54 -0.19 7.43
N PRO A 73 12.45 -0.55 6.49
CA PRO A 73 12.18 -0.76 5.07
C PRO A 73 11.47 -2.10 4.79
N PHE A 74 10.58 -2.13 3.81
CA PHE A 74 9.88 -3.36 3.39
C PHE A 74 10.30 -3.80 1.98
N PRO A 75 10.59 -5.10 1.75
CA PRO A 75 10.76 -6.16 2.76
C PRO A 75 12.06 -5.95 3.58
N GLY A 76 12.03 -6.29 4.88
CA GLY A 76 13.20 -6.17 5.77
C GLY A 76 12.89 -5.76 7.22
N GLY A 77 11.80 -5.01 7.43
CA GLY A 77 11.32 -4.59 8.74
C GLY A 77 10.47 -5.65 9.47
N LYS A 78 10.39 -5.55 10.80
CA LYS A 78 9.70 -6.53 11.66
C LYS A 78 8.21 -6.18 11.80
N HIS A 79 7.37 -6.51 10.81
CA HIS A 79 5.93 -6.24 10.90
C HIS A 79 5.11 -7.34 11.61
N GLY A 80 5.74 -8.44 12.03
CA GLY A 80 5.08 -9.62 12.61
C GLY A 80 5.18 -9.79 14.13
N LEU A 81 5.61 -8.76 14.89
CA LEU A 81 5.88 -8.86 16.33
C LEU A 81 5.04 -7.93 17.23
N ALA A 82 3.99 -7.30 16.70
CA ALA A 82 3.06 -6.59 17.57
C ALA A 82 2.29 -7.65 18.40
N LYS A 83 2.82 -7.97 19.59
CA LYS A 83 2.15 -8.79 20.59
C LYS A 83 0.75 -8.18 20.82
N VAL A 84 -0.26 -9.03 20.66
CA VAL A 84 -1.63 -8.80 21.14
C VAL A 84 -1.60 -8.62 22.65
#